data_AF-A0A842Q4H6-F1
#
_entry.id   AF-A0A842Q4H6-F1
#
_cell.length_a   1.000
_cell.length_b   1.000
_cell.length_c   1.000
_cell.angle_alpha   90.00
_cell.angle_beta   90.00
_cell.angle_gamma   90.00
#
_symmetry.space_group_name_H-M   'P 1'
#
loop_
_entity.id
_entity.type
_entity.pdbx_description
1 polymer ?
#
loop_
_entity_poly.entity_id
_entity_poly.type
_entity_poly.pdbx_seq_one_letter_code
_entity_poly.pdbx_strand_id
1 'polypeptide(L)'
;MGIFKYDVYKSPNIGLFVRANDRIIIVPFGFAETKTTKLMEYLQVEDEVCASIGGTRLIGPMTVMNNNGILVPSIASDEEIEILRKASGLNVERLKSKFTAIGNLISTNDNGALLSPLFEGEIDQQVQD
;
A
#
# COMPACT_ATOMS: atom_id res chain seq x y z
N MET A 1 21.32 4.34 8.09
CA MET A 1 19.86 4.35 8.32
C MET A 1 19.54 5.40 9.38
N GLY A 2 18.77 6.43 9.06
CA GLY A 2 18.33 7.46 10.01
C GLY A 2 16.86 7.25 10.40
N ILE A 3 16.46 7.78 11.56
CA ILE A 3 15.04 7.87 11.93
C ILE A 3 14.61 9.32 11.77
N PHE A 4 13.68 9.57 10.84
CA PHE A 4 13.19 10.90 10.52
C PHE A 4 11.80 11.13 11.11
N LYS A 5 11.57 12.31 11.70
CA LYS A 5 10.24 12.73 12.12
C LYS A 5 9.50 13.31 10.92
N TYR A 6 8.27 12.86 10.70
CA TYR A 6 7.44 13.32 9.60
C TYR A 6 5.96 13.30 9.99
N ASP A 7 5.16 14.14 9.34
CA ASP A 7 3.70 14.15 9.50
C ASP A 7 3.01 14.20 8.13
N VAL A 8 1.91 13.46 8.05
CA VAL A 8 0.99 13.49 6.92
C VAL A 8 -0.34 14.03 7.43
N TYR A 9 -0.83 15.12 6.83
CA TYR A 9 -2.03 15.84 7.29
C TYR A 9 -2.01 16.23 8.78
N LYS A 10 -0.86 16.68 9.31
CA LYS A 10 -0.68 17.00 10.74
C LYS A 10 -0.92 15.81 11.68
N SER A 11 -0.86 14.59 11.14
CA SER A 11 -0.94 13.34 11.90
C SER A 11 0.42 12.65 11.92
N PRO A 12 0.86 12.13 13.08
CA PRO A 12 2.10 11.35 13.19
C PRO A 12 1.95 9.93 12.61
N ASN A 13 0.73 9.49 12.30
CA ASN A 13 0.45 8.14 11.81
C ASN A 13 0.64 8.06 10.28
N ILE A 14 1.89 8.19 9.84
CA ILE A 14 2.27 8.26 8.42
C ILE A 14 1.75 7.05 7.63
N GLY A 15 1.90 5.85 8.19
CA GLY A 15 1.48 4.59 7.58
C GLY A 15 -0.03 4.43 7.40
N LEU A 16 -0.87 5.39 7.83
CA LEU A 16 -2.28 5.40 7.44
C LEU A 16 -2.47 5.88 6.00
N PHE A 17 -1.61 6.80 5.55
CA PHE A 17 -1.84 7.58 4.34
C PHE A 17 -0.90 7.20 3.21
N VAL A 18 0.23 6.57 3.51
CA VAL A 18 1.24 6.19 2.51
C VAL A 18 1.66 4.75 2.70
N ARG A 19 2.10 4.10 1.61
CA ARG A 19 2.68 2.77 1.62
C ARG A 19 3.88 2.75 0.68
N ALA A 20 5.01 2.23 1.12
CA ALA A 20 6.22 2.13 0.31
C ALA A 20 6.74 0.69 0.27
N ASN A 21 7.43 0.35 -0.81
CA ASN A 21 8.32 -0.80 -0.90
C ASN A 21 9.73 -0.28 -1.21
N ASP A 22 10.61 -1.11 -1.76
CA ASP A 22 12.01 -0.71 -1.98
C ASP A 22 12.20 0.22 -3.19
N ARG A 23 11.20 0.34 -4.08
CA ARG A 23 11.29 1.16 -5.30
C ARG A 23 10.29 2.32 -5.34
N ILE A 24 9.08 2.12 -4.83
CA ILE A 24 7.98 3.07 -5.01
C ILE A 24 7.33 3.46 -3.70
N ILE A 25 6.69 4.64 -3.70
CA ILE A 25 5.76 5.06 -2.65
C ILE A 25 4.38 5.39 -3.25
N ILE A 26 3.34 4.81 -2.66
CA ILE A 26 1.95 5.15 -2.95
C ILE A 26 1.52 6.27 -2.01
N VAL A 27 1.04 7.37 -2.59
CA VAL A 27 0.56 8.56 -1.89
C VAL A 27 -0.86 8.94 -2.34
N PRO A 28 -1.65 9.63 -1.50
CA PRO A 28 -2.99 10.06 -1.90
C PRO A 28 -2.95 11.16 -2.95
N PHE A 29 -3.98 11.24 -3.80
CA PHE A 29 -4.17 12.38 -4.70
C PHE A 29 -4.15 13.73 -3.96
N GLY A 30 -3.40 14.69 -4.51
CA GLY A 30 -3.26 16.04 -3.95
C GLY A 30 -2.30 16.12 -2.76
N PHE A 31 -1.50 15.08 -2.49
CA PHE A 31 -0.39 15.17 -1.57
C PHE A 31 0.68 16.13 -2.13
N ALA A 32 1.26 16.97 -1.27
CA ALA A 32 2.14 18.04 -1.72
C ALA A 32 3.45 17.46 -2.27
N GLU A 33 3.84 17.84 -3.49
CA GLU A 33 5.04 17.34 -4.17
C GLU A 33 6.30 17.50 -3.30
N THR A 34 6.52 18.68 -2.71
CA THR A 34 7.65 18.92 -1.79
C THR A 34 7.66 17.97 -0.59
N LYS A 35 6.48 17.55 -0.13
CA LYS A 35 6.33 16.55 0.93
C LYS A 35 6.62 15.14 0.43
N THR A 36 6.19 14.79 -0.78
CA THR A 36 6.49 13.47 -1.36
C THR A 36 7.98 13.32 -1.64
N THR A 37 8.61 14.29 -2.33
CA THR A 37 10.04 14.25 -2.68
C THR A 37 10.92 14.02 -1.44
N LYS A 38 10.62 14.73 -0.36
CA LYS A 38 11.35 14.58 0.91
C LYS A 38 11.17 13.19 1.54
N LEU A 39 9.96 12.64 1.45
CA LEU A 39 9.68 11.30 1.96
C LEU A 39 10.36 10.23 1.10
N MET A 40 10.41 10.42 -0.22
CA MET A 40 11.13 9.57 -1.15
C MET A 40 12.63 9.55 -0.86
N GLU A 41 13.24 10.72 -0.62
CA GLU A 41 14.65 10.83 -0.22
C GLU A 41 14.93 10.06 1.08
N TYR A 42 14.06 10.18 2.08
CA TYR A 42 14.20 9.49 3.37
C TYR A 42 14.05 7.98 3.28
N LEU A 43 13.13 7.51 2.42
CA LEU A 43 12.83 6.10 2.22
C LEU A 43 13.67 5.46 1.11
N GLN A 44 14.44 6.26 0.37
CA GLN A 44 15.28 5.83 -0.76
C GLN A 44 14.50 5.14 -1.88
N VAL A 45 13.30 5.66 -2.18
CA VAL A 45 12.46 5.17 -3.28
C VAL A 45 12.58 6.08 -4.50
N GLU A 46 12.37 5.51 -5.68
CA GLU A 46 12.63 6.14 -6.98
C GLU A 46 11.39 6.82 -7.56
N ASP A 47 10.21 6.20 -7.42
CA ASP A 47 8.97 6.67 -8.04
C ASP A 47 7.85 6.90 -7.03
N GLU A 48 6.99 7.89 -7.30
CA GLU A 48 5.71 8.06 -6.61
C GLU A 48 4.54 7.53 -7.44
N VAL A 49 3.54 6.98 -6.75
CA VAL A 49 2.26 6.59 -7.33
C VAL A 49 1.15 7.34 -6.61
N CYS A 50 0.51 8.28 -7.31
CA CYS A 50 -0.65 8.98 -6.81
C CYS A 50 -1.92 8.15 -7.05
N ALA A 51 -2.57 7.70 -5.98
CA ALA A 51 -3.76 6.86 -6.08
C ALA A 51 -4.76 7.09 -4.92
N SER A 52 -5.99 6.65 -5.12
CA SER A 52 -6.92 6.29 -4.05
C SER A 52 -7.12 4.79 -4.04
N ILE A 53 -7.55 4.25 -2.91
CA ILE A 53 -7.87 2.81 -2.80
C ILE A 53 -9.18 2.65 -2.05
N GLY A 54 -10.16 2.05 -2.71
CA GLY A 54 -11.55 2.01 -2.25
C GLY A 54 -12.17 3.40 -2.15
N GLY A 55 -11.75 4.36 -2.98
CA GLY A 55 -12.20 5.75 -2.94
C GLY A 55 -11.72 6.54 -1.72
N THR A 56 -10.72 6.04 -0.99
CA THR A 56 -10.20 6.69 0.22
C THR A 56 -8.76 7.16 0.06
N ARG A 57 -8.33 8.03 1.00
CA ARG A 57 -6.91 8.43 1.18
C ARG A 57 -6.16 7.54 2.16
N LEU A 58 -6.79 6.48 2.68
CA LEU A 58 -6.23 5.59 3.70
C LEU A 58 -5.44 4.47 3.03
N ILE A 59 -4.36 4.83 2.33
CA ILE A 59 -3.59 3.89 1.51
C ILE A 59 -3.06 2.71 2.34
N GLY A 60 -2.48 2.96 3.52
CA GLY A 60 -1.84 1.90 4.30
C GLY A 60 -2.80 0.80 4.77
N PRO A 61 -3.92 1.12 5.44
CA PRO A 61 -4.91 0.11 5.83
C PRO A 61 -5.57 -0.59 4.65
N MET A 62 -5.66 0.08 3.50
CA MET A 62 -6.33 -0.42 2.30
C MET A 62 -5.39 -1.20 1.37
N THR A 63 -4.14 -1.44 1.77
CA THR A 63 -3.15 -2.05 0.87
C THR A 63 -2.16 -2.93 1.59
N VAL A 64 -1.84 -4.04 0.94
CA VAL A 64 -0.71 -4.91 1.27
C VAL A 64 0.22 -4.86 0.08
N MET A 65 1.51 -4.63 0.31
CA MET A 65 2.49 -4.47 -0.76
C MET A 65 3.86 -4.97 -0.31
N ASN A 66 4.55 -5.66 -1.22
CA ASN A 66 5.99 -5.95 -1.18
C ASN A 66 6.61 -5.61 -2.56
N ASN A 67 7.79 -6.13 -2.89
CA ASN A 67 8.43 -5.86 -4.18
C ASN A 67 7.88 -6.71 -5.34
N ASN A 68 6.97 -7.66 -5.08
CA ASN A 68 6.43 -8.57 -6.09
C ASN A 68 4.98 -8.23 -6.48
N GLY A 69 4.20 -7.68 -5.56
CA GLY A 69 2.78 -7.44 -5.80
C GLY A 69 2.11 -6.49 -4.81
N ILE A 70 0.90 -6.10 -5.18
CA ILE A 70 -0.01 -5.24 -4.41
C ILE A 70 -1.36 -5.95 -4.31
N LEU A 71 -1.85 -6.13 -3.08
CA LEU A 71 -3.23 -6.54 -2.83
C LEU A 71 -4.05 -5.33 -2.36
N VAL A 72 -5.23 -5.20 -2.94
CA VAL A 72 -6.24 -4.19 -2.60
C VAL A 72 -7.55 -4.88 -2.18
N PRO A 73 -8.45 -4.24 -1.42
CA PRO A 73 -9.72 -4.83 -1.04
C PRO A 73 -10.68 -4.97 -2.22
N SER A 74 -11.70 -5.80 -2.02
CA SER A 74 -12.77 -6.05 -3.01
C SER A 74 -13.51 -4.79 -3.46
N ILE A 75 -13.51 -3.73 -2.64
CA ILE A 75 -14.16 -2.44 -2.95
C ILE A 75 -13.31 -1.49 -3.82
N ALA A 76 -12.04 -1.80 -4.06
CA ALA A 76 -11.19 -0.98 -4.93
C ALA A 76 -11.71 -1.04 -6.37
N SER A 77 -11.73 0.09 -7.07
CA SER A 77 -12.28 0.15 -8.44
C SER A 77 -11.32 -0.45 -9.48
N ASP A 78 -11.83 -0.79 -10.67
CA ASP A 78 -10.97 -1.31 -11.75
C ASP A 78 -9.99 -0.23 -12.22
N GLU A 79 -10.39 1.04 -12.18
CA GLU A 79 -9.54 2.18 -12.50
C GLU A 79 -8.39 2.35 -11.49
N GLU A 80 -8.67 2.21 -10.18
CA GLU A 80 -7.63 2.27 -9.14
C GLU A 80 -6.60 1.16 -9.34
N ILE A 81 -7.04 -0.07 -9.64
CA ILE A 81 -6.16 -1.21 -9.92
C ILE A 81 -5.30 -0.96 -11.16
N GLU A 82 -5.90 -0.43 -12.23
CA GLU A 82 -5.17 -0.16 -13.48
C GLU A 82 -4.15 0.96 -13.32
N ILE A 83 -4.45 2.01 -12.55
CA ILE A 83 -3.50 3.06 -12.19
C ILE A 83 -2.31 2.46 -11.42
N LEU A 84 -2.59 1.68 -10.37
CA LEU A 84 -1.55 1.04 -9.56
C LEU A 84 -0.68 0.12 -10.42
N ARG A 85 -1.30 -0.72 -11.27
CA ARG A 85 -0.57 -1.67 -12.12
C ARG A 85 0.34 -0.98 -13.12
N LYS A 86 -0.17 0.05 -13.81
CA LYS A 86 0.62 0.82 -14.79
C LYS A 86 1.77 1.59 -14.15
N ALA A 87 1.52 2.23 -13.01
CA ALA A 87 2.49 3.10 -12.37
C ALA A 87 3.56 2.30 -11.60
N SER A 88 3.17 1.23 -10.91
CA SER A 88 4.10 0.40 -10.14
C SER A 88 4.85 -0.62 -11.01
N GLY A 89 4.23 -1.12 -12.09
CA GLY A 89 4.74 -2.28 -12.82
C GLY A 89 4.66 -3.60 -12.05
N LEU A 90 3.95 -3.63 -10.91
CA LEU A 90 3.74 -4.83 -10.09
C LEU A 90 2.44 -5.54 -10.45
N ASN A 91 2.29 -6.82 -10.05
CA ASN A 91 0.98 -7.44 -10.07
C ASN A 91 0.06 -6.74 -9.06
N VAL A 92 -1.18 -6.47 -9.47
CA VAL A 92 -2.19 -5.81 -8.62
C VAL A 92 -3.48 -6.58 -8.70
N GLU A 93 -3.95 -7.07 -7.56
CA GLU A 93 -5.14 -7.90 -7.45
C GLU A 93 -6.04 -7.52 -6.28
N ARG A 94 -7.34 -7.81 -6.44
CA ARG A 94 -8.30 -7.74 -5.32
C ARG A 94 -8.18 -8.99 -4.47
N LEU A 95 -7.96 -8.82 -3.17
CA LEU A 95 -8.04 -9.92 -2.22
C LEU A 95 -9.48 -10.40 -2.11
N LYS A 96 -9.71 -11.71 -2.28
CA LYS A 96 -11.02 -12.37 -2.17
C LYS A 96 -11.42 -12.51 -0.71
N SER A 97 -11.69 -11.39 -0.06
CA SER A 97 -12.08 -11.32 1.34
C SER A 97 -13.24 -10.36 1.56
N LYS A 98 -14.01 -10.60 2.64
CA LYS A 98 -15.03 -9.68 3.16
C LYS A 98 -14.43 -8.46 3.87
N PHE A 99 -13.15 -8.51 4.26
CA PHE A 99 -12.49 -7.42 4.97
C PHE A 99 -11.98 -6.34 4.01
N THR A 100 -12.15 -5.07 4.39
CA THR A 100 -11.73 -3.92 3.58
C THR A 100 -10.35 -3.41 3.98
N ALA A 101 -10.10 -3.23 5.27
CA ALA A 101 -8.82 -2.76 5.79
C ALA A 101 -7.77 -3.89 5.88
N ILE A 102 -7.48 -4.51 4.74
CA ILE A 102 -6.59 -5.69 4.63
C ILE A 102 -5.16 -5.42 5.10
N GLY A 103 -4.67 -4.18 4.98
CA GLY A 103 -3.34 -3.77 5.45
C GLY A 103 -3.19 -3.78 6.98
N ASN A 104 -4.30 -3.83 7.72
CA ASN A 104 -4.28 -4.03 9.18
C ASN A 104 -4.22 -5.52 9.55
N LEU A 105 -4.56 -6.41 8.62
CA LEU A 105 -4.70 -7.84 8.86
C LEU A 105 -3.57 -8.66 8.26
N ILE A 106 -2.73 -8.04 7.41
CA ILE A 106 -1.65 -8.70 6.69
C ILE A 106 -0.38 -7.85 6.81
N SER A 107 0.70 -8.48 7.25
CA SER A 107 2.06 -7.93 7.20
C SER A 107 2.91 -8.78 6.27
N THR A 108 3.66 -8.17 5.36
CA THR A 108 4.40 -8.92 4.33
C THR A 108 5.75 -8.28 4.04
N ASN A 109 6.68 -9.10 3.54
CA ASN A 109 7.89 -8.70 2.85
C ASN A 109 8.10 -9.65 1.64
N ASP A 110 9.27 -9.60 1.02
CA ASP A 110 9.55 -10.43 -0.17
C ASP A 110 9.72 -11.92 0.12
N ASN A 111 9.86 -12.30 1.39
CA ASN A 111 10.13 -13.66 1.83
C ASN A 111 8.90 -14.34 2.44
N GLY A 112 7.81 -13.60 2.70
CA GLY A 112 6.58 -14.16 3.20
C GLY A 112 5.64 -13.14 3.83
N ALA A 113 4.48 -13.64 4.26
CA ALA A 113 3.42 -12.85 4.87
C ALA A 113 2.93 -13.48 6.19
N LEU A 114 2.56 -12.63 7.14
CA LEU A 114 1.81 -12.98 8.33
C LEU A 114 0.36 -12.55 8.14
N LEU A 115 -0.55 -13.51 8.26
CA LEU A 115 -1.98 -13.33 8.04
C LEU A 115 -2.73 -13.39 9.36
N SER A 116 -3.72 -12.52 9.51
CA SER A 116 -4.62 -12.56 10.66
C SER A 116 -5.41 -13.89 10.69
N PRO A 117 -5.59 -14.52 11.86
CA PRO A 117 -6.42 -15.72 11.98
C PRO A 117 -7.89 -15.47 11.62
N LEU A 118 -8.32 -14.20 11.51
CA LEU A 118 -9.65 -13.82 11.06
C LEU A 118 -9.96 -14.24 9.61
N PHE A 119 -8.94 -14.54 8.81
CA PHE A 119 -9.13 -15.05 7.45
C PHE A 119 -9.42 -16.55 7.39
N GLU A 120 -9.22 -17.30 8.48
CA GLU A 120 -9.52 -18.73 8.56
C GLU A 120 -8.89 -19.58 7.42
N GLY A 121 -7.77 -19.12 6.84
CA GLY A 121 -7.06 -19.77 5.74
C GLY A 121 -7.65 -19.53 4.34
N GLU A 122 -8.74 -18.76 4.21
CA GLU A 122 -9.46 -18.56 2.94
C GLU A 122 -8.63 -17.89 1.85
N ILE A 123 -7.62 -17.10 2.23
CA ILE A 123 -6.81 -16.29 1.31
C ILE A 123 -5.39 -16.81 1.12
N ASP A 124 -4.99 -17.88 1.81
CA ASP A 124 -3.58 -18.30 1.91
C ASP A 124 -2.97 -18.57 0.54
N GLN A 125 -3.72 -19.29 -0.32
CA GLN A 125 -3.29 -19.56 -1.69
C GLN A 125 -3.14 -18.27 -2.51
N GLN A 126 -4.09 -17.34 -2.40
CA GLN A 126 -4.05 -16.10 -3.17
C GLN A 126 -2.88 -15.19 -2.76
N VAL A 127 -2.51 -15.19 -1.47
CA VAL A 127 -1.37 -14.38 -0.99
C VAL A 127 -0.03 -15.00 -1.36
N GLN A 128 0.01 -16.33 -1.59
CA GLN A 128 1.22 -17.04 -1.97
C GLN A 128 1.54 -16.92 -3.47
N ASP A 129 0.51 -16.80 -4.31
CA ASP A 129 0.60 -16.66 -5.78
C ASP A 129 1.13 -15.28 -6.23
#